data_AF-A0A7U6KIS7-F1
#
_entry.id   AF-A0A7U6KIS7-F1
#
_cell.length_a   1.000
_cell.length_b   1.000
_cell.length_c   1.000
_cell.angle_alpha   90.00
_cell.angle_beta   90.00
_cell.angle_gamma   90.00
#
_symmetry.space_group_name_H-M   'P 1'
#
loop_
_entity.id
_entity.type
_entity.pdbx_description
1 polymer ?
#
loop_
_entity_poly.entity_id
_entity_poly.type
_entity_poly.pdbx_seq_one_letter_code
_entity_poly.pdbx_strand_id
1 'polypeptide(L)'
;MKRKLTLAITAVALAALMVIGGTLAWFTDSKSVTNKASFSNLGIDLTETFGKIENGQTIDADDNTVDALMPGDTLFKKPVVTNTKASDVLLKVTLTYGGTLFEKDAALLNDVKAAIDTNVWTTPVVSETDKTITFYKKTVLAATNTTDDKDVATIFDFSKKYEGKDWGNAIQDADFSLAVKVDAVQATNMDTNNDGTFSLEELAAAFTK
;
A
#
# COMPACT_ATOMS: atom_id res chain seq x y z
N MET A 1 40.66 11.79 50.83
CA MET A 1 40.01 12.45 49.68
C MET A 1 40.17 11.69 48.35
N LYS A 2 41.22 10.88 48.15
CA LYS A 2 41.53 10.20 46.87
C LYS A 2 40.45 9.23 46.34
N ARG A 3 39.71 8.51 47.20
CA ARG A 3 38.68 7.53 46.76
C ARG A 3 37.37 8.16 46.26
N LYS A 4 37.01 9.36 46.74
CA LYS A 4 35.81 10.09 46.28
C LYS A 4 36.05 10.75 44.91
N LEU A 5 37.29 11.14 44.62
CA LEU A 5 37.67 11.70 43.34
C LEU A 5 37.65 10.66 42.24
N THR A 6 38.12 9.43 42.49
CA THR A 6 38.05 8.34 41.52
C THR A 6 36.61 8.01 41.16
N LEU A 7 35.70 7.93 42.15
CA LEU A 7 34.28 7.64 41.91
C LEU A 7 33.58 8.73 41.08
N ALA A 8 33.92 10.01 41.31
CA ALA A 8 33.40 11.12 40.52
C ALA A 8 33.92 11.11 39.07
N ILE A 9 35.20 10.77 38.86
CA ILE A 9 35.79 10.68 37.51
C ILE A 9 35.17 9.52 36.72
N THR A 10 34.97 8.36 37.35
CA THR A 10 34.32 7.22 36.67
C THR A 10 32.86 7.51 36.34
N ALA A 11 32.13 8.23 37.20
CA ALA A 11 30.74 8.62 36.94
C ALA A 11 30.62 9.62 35.78
N VAL A 12 31.53 10.60 35.68
CA VAL A 12 31.56 11.56 34.57
C VAL A 12 31.96 10.86 33.26
N ALA A 13 32.89 9.90 33.31
CA ALA A 13 33.25 9.10 32.14
C ALA A 13 32.06 8.23 31.65
N LEU A 14 31.27 7.65 32.55
CA LEU A 14 30.07 6.89 32.19
C LEU A 14 28.99 7.81 31.58
N ALA A 15 28.80 9.01 32.12
CA ALA A 15 27.86 10.00 31.58
C ALA A 15 28.28 10.50 30.19
N ALA A 16 29.58 10.72 29.95
CA ALA A 16 30.10 11.10 28.64
C ALA A 16 29.89 10.01 27.59
N LEU A 17 30.01 8.73 27.95
CA LEU A 17 29.72 7.60 27.06
C LEU A 17 28.23 7.47 26.73
N MET A 18 27.31 7.87 27.62
CA MET A 18 25.87 7.92 27.31
C MET A 18 25.52 9.02 26.30
N VAL A 19 26.23 10.15 26.31
CA VAL A 19 26.01 11.24 25.33
C VAL A 19 26.51 10.84 23.94
N ILE A 20 27.59 10.07 23.85
CA ILE A 20 28.14 9.58 22.57
C ILE A 20 27.39 8.31 22.09
N GLY A 21 26.93 7.46 23.00
CA GLY A 21 26.10 6.29 22.69
C GLY A 21 24.65 6.64 22.34
N GLY A 22 24.13 7.78 22.84
CA GLY A 22 22.78 8.25 22.56
C GLY A 22 22.58 8.83 21.16
N THR A 23 23.64 9.25 20.47
CA THR A 23 23.56 9.76 19.08
C THR A 23 23.94 8.72 18.02
N LEU A 24 24.48 7.56 18.41
CA LEU A 24 24.66 6.40 17.51
C LEU A 24 23.42 5.51 17.45
N ALA A 25 22.42 5.75 18.31
CA ALA A 25 21.20 4.94 18.41
C ALA A 25 20.07 5.38 17.45
N TRP A 26 20.37 6.11 16.38
CA TRP A 26 19.36 6.51 15.39
C TRP A 26 19.80 6.24 13.95
N PHE A 27 20.18 5.00 13.66
CA PHE A 27 19.99 4.40 12.34
C PHE A 27 19.85 2.89 12.55
N THR A 28 18.78 2.50 13.23
CA THR A 28 18.29 1.12 13.16
C THR A 28 17.60 0.99 11.80
N ASP A 29 18.39 0.77 10.76
CA ASP A 29 17.89 0.31 9.46
C ASP A 29 17.21 -1.04 9.69
N SER A 30 15.90 -1.02 9.81
CA SER A 30 15.06 -2.20 9.76
C SER A 30 14.53 -2.27 8.34
N LYS A 31 15.34 -2.81 7.41
CA LYS A 31 14.85 -3.17 6.09
C LYS A 31 13.78 -4.25 6.22
N SER A 32 12.54 -3.84 6.40
CA SER A 32 11.39 -4.68 6.09
C SER A 32 11.04 -4.42 4.63
N VAL A 33 11.68 -5.16 3.73
CA VAL A 33 11.25 -5.25 2.34
C VAL A 33 9.92 -6.01 2.32
N THR A 34 8.81 -5.28 2.34
CA THR A 34 7.51 -5.86 2.03
C THR A 34 7.03 -5.17 0.78
N ASN A 35 7.36 -5.78 -0.37
CA ASN A 35 6.51 -5.84 -1.57
C ASN A 35 7.25 -6.66 -2.63
N LYS A 36 7.21 -8.00 -2.50
CA LYS A 36 7.51 -8.94 -3.58
C LYS A 36 6.21 -9.56 -4.04
N ALA A 37 5.50 -8.86 -4.92
CA ALA A 37 4.40 -9.43 -5.68
C ALA A 37 4.97 -10.16 -6.90
N SER A 38 5.33 -11.43 -6.75
CA SER A 38 5.39 -12.35 -7.90
C SER A 38 4.19 -13.27 -7.83
N PHE A 39 3.20 -13.04 -8.70
CA PHE A 39 1.99 -13.85 -8.76
C PHE A 39 2.11 -14.92 -9.84
N SER A 40 1.89 -16.17 -9.45
CA SER A 40 1.92 -17.34 -10.32
C SER A 40 0.51 -17.81 -10.67
N ASN A 41 0.31 -18.03 -11.97
CA ASN A 41 -0.53 -19.07 -12.62
C ASN A 41 -1.97 -18.78 -13.09
N LEU A 42 -2.40 -17.52 -13.27
CA LEU A 42 -3.66 -17.23 -14.00
C LEU A 42 -3.56 -16.30 -15.21
N GLY A 43 -2.42 -15.67 -15.49
CA GLY A 43 -2.25 -14.83 -16.69
C GLY A 43 -2.80 -13.42 -16.52
N ILE A 44 -2.60 -12.85 -15.34
CA ILE A 44 -2.74 -11.42 -15.10
C ILE A 44 -1.38 -10.88 -14.66
N ASP A 45 -1.07 -9.66 -15.08
CA ASP A 45 0.10 -8.92 -14.62
C ASP A 45 -0.37 -7.81 -13.69
N LEU A 46 0.32 -7.63 -12.56
CA LEU A 46 0.12 -6.50 -11.65
C LEU A 46 1.34 -5.59 -11.74
N THR A 47 1.13 -4.36 -12.17
CA THR A 47 2.15 -3.31 -12.19
C THR A 47 1.77 -2.24 -11.19
N GLU A 48 2.75 -1.70 -10.48
CA GLU A 48 2.51 -0.67 -9.47
C GLU A 48 3.44 0.51 -9.66
N THR A 49 2.89 1.72 -9.59
CA THR A 49 3.66 2.96 -9.43
C THR A 49 3.46 3.45 -8.00
N PHE A 50 4.55 3.54 -7.24
CA PHE A 50 4.56 4.02 -5.86
C PHE A 50 5.71 5.00 -5.70
N GLY A 51 5.50 6.08 -4.95
CA GLY A 51 6.51 7.12 -4.82
C GLY A 51 6.03 8.34 -4.05
N LYS A 52 6.83 9.41 -4.11
CA LYS A 52 6.47 10.72 -3.58
C LYS A 52 6.64 11.83 -4.62
N ILE A 53 5.91 12.92 -4.45
CA ILE A 53 6.17 14.19 -5.12
C ILE A 53 6.78 15.12 -4.10
N GLU A 54 8.03 15.50 -4.33
CA GLU A 54 8.82 16.43 -3.52
C GLU A 54 9.17 17.63 -4.40
N ASN A 55 8.83 18.85 -3.95
CA ASN A 55 9.08 20.09 -4.70
C ASN A 55 8.58 20.08 -6.17
N GLY A 56 7.48 19.35 -6.44
CA GLY A 56 6.91 19.21 -7.78
C GLY A 56 7.61 18.19 -8.69
N GLN A 57 8.57 17.44 -8.17
CA GLN A 57 9.25 16.34 -8.88
C GLN A 57 8.74 14.99 -8.39
N THR A 58 8.40 14.11 -9.32
CA THR A 58 8.06 12.72 -9.01
C THR A 58 9.34 11.95 -8.71
N ILE A 59 9.36 11.30 -7.54
CA ILE A 59 10.40 10.39 -7.09
C ILE A 59 9.72 9.03 -6.91
N ASP A 60 10.03 8.10 -7.79
CA ASP A 60 9.54 6.72 -7.67
C ASP A 60 10.23 6.03 -6.49
N ALA A 61 9.53 5.09 -5.86
CA ALA A 61 10.02 4.35 -4.72
C ALA A 61 11.15 3.40 -5.14
N ASP A 62 12.26 3.44 -4.41
CA ASP A 62 13.32 2.44 -4.51
C ASP A 62 12.93 1.21 -3.67
N ASP A 63 12.95 0.02 -4.29
CA ASP A 63 12.58 -1.25 -3.63
C ASP A 63 11.23 -1.17 -2.89
N ASN A 64 10.25 -0.48 -3.48
CA ASN A 64 8.91 -0.24 -2.92
C ASN A 64 8.90 0.48 -1.57
N THR A 65 9.94 1.25 -1.28
CA THR A 65 10.08 2.04 -0.06
C THR A 65 10.20 3.52 -0.43
N VAL A 66 9.44 4.37 0.24
CA VAL A 66 9.55 5.83 0.11
C VAL A 66 10.21 6.34 1.37
N ASP A 67 11.51 6.62 1.28
CA ASP A 67 12.25 7.17 2.41
C ASP A 67 12.03 8.69 2.53
N ALA A 68 12.07 9.15 3.78
CA ALA A 68 12.12 10.57 4.14
C ALA A 68 11.01 11.41 3.48
N LEU A 69 9.74 11.06 3.70
CA LEU A 69 8.66 12.02 3.46
C LEU A 69 8.92 13.27 4.31
N MET A 70 8.82 14.44 3.65
CA MET A 70 8.98 15.75 4.27
C MET A 70 7.64 16.50 4.29
N PRO A 71 7.48 17.49 5.18
CA PRO A 71 6.31 18.35 5.13
C PRO A 71 6.21 19.07 3.79
N GLY A 72 5.04 18.96 3.16
CA GLY A 72 4.75 19.45 1.81
C GLY A 72 4.75 18.35 0.74
N ASP A 73 5.34 17.19 1.03
CA ASP A 73 5.39 16.06 0.09
C ASP A 73 4.02 15.43 -0.12
N THR A 74 3.86 14.81 -1.29
CA THR A 74 2.68 14.01 -1.63
C THR A 74 3.07 12.55 -1.81
N LEU A 75 2.53 11.65 -0.98
CA LEU A 75 2.66 10.22 -1.15
C LEU A 75 1.63 9.74 -2.17
N PHE A 76 2.03 8.94 -3.15
CA PHE A 76 1.11 8.40 -4.16
C PHE A 76 1.34 6.90 -4.39
N LYS A 77 0.26 6.19 -4.72
CA LYS A 77 0.29 4.77 -5.09
C LYS A 77 -0.81 4.46 -6.10
N LYS A 78 -0.43 3.81 -7.20
CA LYS A 78 -1.33 3.47 -8.30
C LYS A 78 -1.02 2.07 -8.84
N PRO A 79 -1.71 1.03 -8.35
CA PRO A 79 -1.61 -0.30 -8.89
C PRO A 79 -2.56 -0.48 -10.07
N VAL A 80 -2.07 -1.14 -11.11
CA VAL A 80 -2.78 -1.44 -12.36
C VAL A 80 -2.66 -2.93 -12.63
N VAL A 81 -3.79 -3.58 -12.89
CA VAL A 81 -3.85 -4.97 -13.31
C VAL A 81 -4.12 -5.05 -14.80
N THR A 82 -3.42 -5.95 -15.47
CA THR A 82 -3.49 -6.18 -16.91
C THR A 82 -3.84 -7.64 -17.17
N ASN A 83 -4.81 -7.92 -18.04
CA ASN A 83 -5.03 -9.28 -18.50
C ASN A 83 -3.95 -9.62 -19.55
N THR A 84 -3.35 -10.81 -19.47
CA THR A 84 -2.36 -11.26 -20.46
C THR A 84 -2.78 -12.52 -21.21
N LYS A 85 -4.02 -12.99 -21.01
CA LYS A 85 -4.56 -14.19 -21.66
C LYS A 85 -5.78 -13.91 -22.52
N ALA A 86 -6.05 -14.85 -23.43
CA ALA A 86 -7.23 -14.90 -24.29
C ALA A 86 -8.48 -15.44 -23.57
N SER A 87 -8.72 -15.02 -22.32
CA SER A 87 -9.94 -15.37 -21.59
C SER A 87 -10.34 -14.23 -20.68
N ASP A 88 -11.65 -13.99 -20.59
CA ASP A 88 -12.22 -13.02 -19.67
C ASP A 88 -12.03 -13.49 -18.23
N VAL A 89 -11.61 -12.56 -17.37
CA VAL A 89 -11.37 -12.84 -15.96
C VAL A 89 -12.14 -11.91 -15.04
N LEU A 90 -12.62 -12.46 -13.93
CA LEU A 90 -13.13 -11.71 -12.80
C LEU A 90 -11.97 -11.44 -11.83
N LEU A 91 -12.04 -10.30 -11.15
CA LEU A 91 -10.99 -9.87 -10.23
C LEU A 91 -11.57 -9.64 -8.84
N LYS A 92 -10.87 -10.19 -7.84
CA LYS A 92 -10.98 -9.82 -6.44
C LYS A 92 -9.68 -9.16 -6.02
N VAL A 93 -9.78 -7.97 -5.44
CA VAL A 93 -8.65 -7.27 -4.85
C VAL A 93 -8.79 -7.33 -3.35
N THR A 94 -7.69 -7.67 -2.69
CA THR A 94 -7.53 -7.55 -1.25
C THR A 94 -6.35 -6.63 -0.99
N LEU A 95 -6.62 -5.48 -0.40
CA LEU A 95 -5.60 -4.59 0.13
C LEU A 95 -5.34 -4.94 1.58
N THR A 96 -4.08 -5.05 1.98
CA THR A 96 -3.70 -5.18 3.39
C THR A 96 -3.03 -3.90 3.82
N TYR A 97 -3.67 -3.15 4.72
CA TYR A 97 -3.13 -1.91 5.25
C TYR A 97 -2.42 -2.14 6.57
N GLY A 98 -1.37 -1.37 6.81
CA GLY A 98 -0.54 -1.51 8.00
C GLY A 98 0.44 -0.37 8.14
N GLY A 99 1.22 -0.44 9.20
CA GLY A 99 2.09 0.62 9.64
C GLY A 99 1.40 1.67 10.50
N THR A 100 2.21 2.42 11.23
CA THR A 100 1.75 3.35 12.25
C THR A 100 1.02 4.57 11.67
N LEU A 101 1.18 4.85 10.38
CA LEU A 101 0.48 5.98 9.74
C LEU A 101 -1.04 5.81 9.73
N PHE A 102 -1.55 4.58 9.55
CA PHE A 102 -2.99 4.30 9.64
C PHE A 102 -3.55 4.42 11.06
N GLU A 103 -2.69 4.36 12.08
CA GLU A 103 -3.08 4.52 13.48
C GLU A 103 -3.10 6.00 13.88
N LYS A 104 -2.20 6.80 13.29
CA LYS A 104 -2.06 8.22 13.62
C LYS A 104 -2.89 9.15 12.72
N ASP A 105 -3.13 8.78 11.46
CA ASP A 105 -4.01 9.50 10.54
C ASP A 105 -5.35 8.77 10.39
N ALA A 106 -6.33 9.18 11.21
CA ALA A 106 -7.68 8.60 11.21
C ALA A 106 -8.43 8.79 9.87
N ALA A 107 -8.01 9.73 9.01
CA ALA A 107 -8.61 9.94 7.71
C ALA A 107 -8.01 9.03 6.62
N LEU A 108 -6.78 8.53 6.81
CA LEU A 108 -6.04 7.80 5.78
C LEU A 108 -6.81 6.59 5.23
N LEU A 109 -7.48 5.82 6.10
CA LEU A 109 -8.27 4.68 5.65
C LEU A 109 -9.43 5.11 4.74
N ASN A 110 -10.07 6.24 5.04
CA ASN A 110 -11.14 6.79 4.21
C ASN A 110 -10.60 7.36 2.90
N ASP A 111 -9.42 7.96 2.92
CA ASP A 111 -8.76 8.47 1.70
C ASP A 111 -8.38 7.33 0.75
N VAL A 112 -7.85 6.21 1.28
CA VAL A 112 -7.59 5.00 0.49
C VAL A 112 -8.88 4.44 -0.12
N LYS A 113 -9.98 4.41 0.65
CA LYS A 113 -11.28 3.97 0.13
C LYS A 113 -11.83 4.90 -0.95
N ALA A 114 -11.66 6.21 -0.78
CA ALA A 114 -12.11 7.22 -1.73
C ALA A 114 -11.32 7.19 -3.05
N ALA A 115 -10.08 6.70 -3.02
CA ALA A 115 -9.25 6.48 -4.21
C ALA A 115 -9.71 5.30 -5.09
N ILE A 116 -10.66 4.47 -4.62
CA ILE A 116 -11.23 3.36 -5.38
C ILE A 116 -12.45 3.86 -6.17
N ASP A 117 -12.40 3.76 -7.50
CA ASP A 117 -13.52 4.14 -8.36
C ASP A 117 -14.68 3.13 -8.25
N THR A 118 -15.71 3.53 -7.50
CA THR A 118 -16.91 2.70 -7.26
C THR A 118 -17.82 2.55 -8.48
N ASN A 119 -17.50 3.17 -9.63
CA ASN A 119 -18.14 2.86 -10.90
C ASN A 119 -17.56 1.58 -11.52
N VAL A 120 -16.25 1.35 -11.33
CA VAL A 120 -15.53 0.18 -11.86
C VAL A 120 -15.53 -0.97 -10.85
N TRP A 121 -15.38 -0.65 -9.57
CA TRP A 121 -15.24 -1.61 -8.48
C TRP A 121 -16.47 -1.60 -7.56
N THR A 122 -16.77 -2.72 -6.91
CA THR A 122 -17.80 -2.77 -5.87
C THR A 122 -17.42 -1.87 -4.68
N THR A 123 -18.40 -1.47 -3.88
CA THR A 123 -18.14 -0.77 -2.62
C THR A 123 -17.14 -1.56 -1.77
N PRO A 124 -16.04 -0.94 -1.32
CA PRO A 124 -15.01 -1.63 -0.54
C PRO A 124 -15.51 -2.06 0.83
N VAL A 125 -15.28 -3.33 1.16
CA VAL A 125 -15.58 -3.92 2.47
C VAL A 125 -14.31 -3.93 3.32
N VAL A 126 -14.37 -3.36 4.52
CA VAL A 126 -13.24 -3.25 5.43
C VAL A 126 -13.34 -4.32 6.52
N SER A 127 -12.24 -5.04 6.77
CA SER A 127 -12.03 -5.81 8.00
C SER A 127 -11.01 -5.07 8.85
N GLU A 128 -11.46 -4.45 9.94
CA GLU A 128 -10.55 -3.79 10.90
C GLU A 128 -9.68 -4.79 11.66
N THR A 129 -10.21 -6.00 11.90
CA THR A 129 -9.50 -7.09 12.58
C THR A 129 -8.33 -7.59 11.74
N ASP A 130 -8.56 -7.85 10.46
CA ASP A 130 -7.53 -8.37 9.55
C ASP A 130 -6.71 -7.26 8.89
N LYS A 131 -7.08 -6.00 9.13
CA LYS A 131 -6.58 -4.81 8.44
C LYS A 131 -6.61 -4.96 6.92
N THR A 132 -7.78 -5.37 6.39
CA THR A 132 -7.97 -5.56 4.95
C THR A 132 -9.11 -4.74 4.36
N ILE A 133 -9.00 -4.45 3.06
CA ILE A 133 -10.06 -3.88 2.24
C ILE A 133 -10.27 -4.81 1.06
N THR A 134 -11.47 -5.35 0.90
CA THR A 134 -11.82 -6.28 -0.18
C THR A 134 -12.88 -5.70 -1.10
N PHE A 135 -12.67 -5.83 -2.40
CA PHE A 135 -13.60 -5.39 -3.43
C PHE A 135 -13.38 -6.18 -4.73
N TYR A 136 -14.37 -6.12 -5.62
CA TYR A 136 -14.42 -6.89 -6.84
C TYR A 136 -14.62 -5.97 -8.03
N LYS A 137 -14.05 -6.32 -9.19
CA LYS A 137 -14.38 -5.58 -10.43
C LYS A 137 -15.82 -5.91 -10.81
N LYS A 138 -16.61 -4.90 -11.14
CA LYS A 138 -18.04 -5.11 -11.46
C LYS A 138 -18.26 -5.82 -12.80
N THR A 139 -17.30 -5.71 -13.71
CA THR A 139 -17.33 -6.30 -15.06
C THR A 139 -16.08 -7.15 -15.27
N VAL A 140 -16.10 -8.04 -16.25
CA VAL A 140 -14.90 -8.82 -16.63
C VAL A 140 -13.75 -7.90 -17.03
N LEU A 141 -12.52 -8.28 -16.72
CA LEU A 141 -11.34 -7.77 -17.42
C LEU A 141 -11.18 -8.62 -18.67
N ALA A 142 -11.39 -8.00 -19.83
CA ALA A 142 -11.58 -8.70 -21.10
C ALA A 142 -10.32 -9.46 -21.53
N ALA A 143 -10.54 -10.54 -22.27
CA ALA A 143 -9.50 -11.29 -22.93
C ALA A 143 -8.64 -10.37 -23.80
N THR A 144 -7.33 -10.57 -23.71
CA THR A 144 -6.39 -9.93 -24.62
C THR A 144 -6.34 -10.71 -25.92
N ASN A 145 -6.67 -10.05 -27.03
CA ASN A 145 -6.66 -10.66 -28.36
C ASN A 145 -5.30 -10.55 -29.06
N THR A 146 -4.47 -9.58 -28.67
CA THR A 146 -3.10 -9.36 -29.18
C THR A 146 -2.23 -8.69 -28.12
N THR A 147 -0.90 -8.68 -28.27
CA THR A 147 0.03 -8.02 -27.33
C THR A 147 -0.23 -6.52 -27.12
N ASP A 148 -0.91 -5.85 -28.06
CA ASP A 148 -1.13 -4.40 -28.06
C ASP A 148 -2.56 -4.00 -27.65
N ASP A 149 -3.45 -4.98 -27.43
CA ASP A 149 -4.85 -4.79 -27.06
C ASP A 149 -5.14 -5.46 -25.71
N LYS A 150 -4.33 -5.10 -24.71
CA LYS A 150 -4.47 -5.61 -23.34
C LYS A 150 -5.49 -4.78 -22.60
N ASP A 151 -6.52 -5.44 -22.07
CA ASP A 151 -7.44 -4.77 -21.15
C ASP A 151 -6.77 -4.54 -19.79
N VAL A 152 -6.94 -3.32 -19.27
CA VAL A 152 -6.27 -2.83 -18.08
C VAL A 152 -7.28 -2.23 -17.11
N ALA A 153 -7.10 -2.47 -15.82
CA ALA A 153 -7.88 -1.82 -14.78
C ALA A 153 -6.95 -1.16 -13.76
N THR A 154 -7.16 0.13 -13.52
CA THR A 154 -6.58 0.81 -12.35
C THR A 154 -7.33 0.33 -11.11
N ILE A 155 -6.61 -0.19 -10.13
CA ILE A 155 -7.21 -0.71 -8.89
C ILE A 155 -7.63 0.45 -8.00
N PHE A 156 -6.73 1.40 -7.78
CA PHE A 156 -6.99 2.68 -7.13
C PHE A 156 -5.95 3.72 -7.59
N ASP A 157 -6.27 5.01 -7.41
CA ASP A 157 -5.34 6.12 -7.67
C ASP A 157 -5.22 6.95 -6.40
N PHE A 158 -4.35 6.51 -5.49
CA PHE A 158 -4.18 7.13 -4.18
C PHE A 158 -3.12 8.22 -4.25
N SER A 159 -3.46 9.40 -3.74
CA SER A 159 -2.56 10.53 -3.58
C SER A 159 -2.93 11.32 -2.34
N LYS A 160 -1.97 11.52 -1.45
CA LYS A 160 -2.17 12.26 -0.19
C LYS A 160 -1.01 13.22 0.03
N LYS A 161 -1.34 14.50 0.12
CA LYS A 161 -0.41 15.55 0.48
C LYS A 161 -0.35 15.72 2.00
N TYR A 162 0.86 15.74 2.54
CA TYR A 162 1.10 15.99 3.96
C TYR A 162 1.53 17.44 4.15
N GLU A 163 0.57 18.34 4.34
CA GLU A 163 0.86 19.76 4.51
C GLU A 163 1.68 20.01 5.78
N GLY A 164 2.55 21.03 5.75
CA GLY A 164 3.40 21.37 6.91
C GLY A 164 2.60 21.71 8.18
N LYS A 165 1.36 22.20 8.05
CA LYS A 165 0.46 22.46 9.19
C LYS A 165 -0.07 21.17 9.85
N ASP A 166 -0.12 20.08 9.08
CA ASP A 166 -0.57 18.76 9.51
C ASP A 166 0.65 17.89 9.93
N TRP A 167 1.86 18.44 9.76
CA TRP A 167 3.13 17.84 10.12
C TRP A 167 3.50 18.12 11.58
N GLY A 168 3.22 17.14 12.44
CA GLY A 168 3.62 17.13 13.85
C GLY A 168 3.83 15.71 14.36
N ASN A 169 3.73 15.50 15.68
CA ASN A 169 3.86 14.17 16.31
C ASN A 169 2.94 13.09 15.71
N ALA A 170 1.87 13.50 15.03
CA ALA A 170 0.90 12.63 14.37
C ALA A 170 1.45 11.92 13.12
N ILE A 171 2.52 12.38 12.47
CA ILE A 171 3.06 11.70 11.28
C ILE A 171 4.59 11.57 11.30
N GLN A 172 5.25 12.14 12.31
CA GLN A 172 6.66 11.90 12.56
C GLN A 172 6.93 10.41 12.83
N ASP A 173 7.97 9.88 12.18
CA ASP A 173 8.41 8.48 12.25
C ASP A 173 7.29 7.46 11.95
N ALA A 174 6.25 7.89 11.22
CA ALA A 174 5.16 7.02 10.83
C ALA A 174 5.56 6.21 9.59
N ASP A 175 5.28 4.92 9.63
CA ASP A 175 5.46 4.01 8.50
C ASP A 175 4.11 3.73 7.80
N PHE A 176 4.16 3.64 6.47
CA PHE A 176 3.02 3.36 5.62
C PHE A 176 3.23 2.03 4.91
N SER A 177 2.28 1.11 5.06
CA SER A 177 2.25 -0.14 4.32
C SER A 177 0.86 -0.37 3.73
N LEU A 178 0.80 -0.53 2.41
CA LEU A 178 -0.41 -0.92 1.69
C LEU A 178 -0.05 -1.96 0.63
N ALA A 179 -0.27 -3.23 0.97
CA ALA A 179 0.02 -4.35 0.07
C ALA A 179 -1.20 -4.64 -0.81
N VAL A 180 -0.97 -4.94 -2.08
CA VAL A 180 -2.02 -5.26 -3.05
C VAL A 180 -1.94 -6.73 -3.44
N LYS A 181 -3.03 -7.46 -3.19
CA LYS A 181 -3.22 -8.82 -3.70
C LYS A 181 -4.37 -8.82 -4.69
N VAL A 182 -4.15 -9.46 -5.84
CA VAL A 182 -5.19 -9.69 -6.85
C VAL A 182 -5.37 -11.20 -7.01
N ASP A 183 -6.59 -11.66 -6.77
CA ASP A 183 -7.03 -12.99 -7.15
C ASP A 183 -7.86 -12.86 -8.44
N ALA A 184 -7.65 -13.77 -9.39
CA ALA A 184 -8.44 -13.83 -10.62
C ALA A 184 -9.14 -15.18 -10.74
N VAL A 185 -10.27 -15.22 -11.46
CA VAL A 185 -10.92 -16.47 -11.90
C VAL A 185 -11.48 -16.27 -13.30
N GLN A 186 -11.51 -17.32 -14.12
CA GLN A 186 -12.11 -17.23 -15.45
C GLN A 186 -13.62 -16.98 -15.33
N ALA A 187 -14.15 -16.06 -16.14
CA ALA A 187 -15.57 -15.72 -16.17
C ALA A 187 -16.43 -16.74 -16.94
N THR A 188 -15.85 -17.83 -17.44
CA THR A 188 -16.51 -18.79 -18.32
C THR A 188 -17.77 -19.37 -17.64
N ASN A 189 -18.92 -19.23 -18.31
CA ASN A 189 -20.25 -19.67 -17.87
C ASN A 189 -20.82 -18.91 -16.64
N MET A 190 -20.37 -17.68 -16.37
CA MET A 190 -21.06 -16.78 -15.45
C MET A 190 -22.13 -16.00 -16.20
N ASP A 191 -23.36 -15.98 -15.68
CA ASP A 191 -24.41 -15.10 -16.19
C ASP A 191 -24.14 -13.66 -15.73
N THR A 192 -24.32 -12.69 -16.63
CA THR A 192 -24.21 -11.26 -16.31
C THR A 192 -25.59 -10.65 -16.14
N ASN A 193 -25.69 -9.56 -15.38
CA ASN A 193 -26.84 -8.67 -15.39
C ASN A 193 -27.06 -8.08 -16.80
N ASN A 194 -28.24 -7.49 -17.03
CA ASN A 194 -28.60 -6.86 -18.32
C ASN A 194 -27.63 -5.75 -18.78
N ASP A 195 -26.82 -5.20 -17.87
CA ASP A 195 -25.83 -4.15 -18.12
C ASP A 195 -24.39 -4.68 -18.21
N GLY A 196 -24.19 -6.01 -18.21
CA GLY A 196 -22.88 -6.65 -18.27
C GLY A 196 -22.12 -6.66 -16.94
N THR A 197 -22.77 -6.29 -15.82
CA THR A 197 -22.18 -6.36 -14.48
C THR A 197 -22.54 -7.66 -13.75
N PHE A 198 -21.88 -7.92 -12.63
CA PHE A 198 -22.21 -9.01 -11.71
C PHE A 198 -22.70 -8.46 -10.37
N SER A 199 -23.60 -9.19 -9.72
CA SER A 199 -23.96 -8.90 -8.33
C SER A 199 -22.80 -9.21 -7.38
N LEU A 200 -22.81 -8.59 -6.19
CA LEU A 200 -21.78 -8.87 -5.17
C LEU A 200 -21.80 -10.33 -4.71
N GLU A 201 -22.97 -10.97 -4.68
CA GLU A 201 -23.11 -12.37 -4.28
C GLU A 201 -22.48 -13.31 -5.31
N GLU A 202 -22.70 -13.09 -6.60
CA GLU A 202 -22.08 -13.85 -7.69
C GLU A 202 -20.56 -13.68 -7.69
N LEU A 203 -20.09 -12.45 -7.52
CA LEU A 203 -18.65 -12.16 -7.43
C LEU A 203 -18.05 -12.86 -6.21
N ALA A 204 -18.64 -12.73 -5.03
CA ALA A 204 -18.13 -13.40 -3.83
C ALA A 204 -18.11 -14.93 -4.00
N ALA A 205 -19.17 -15.52 -4.56
CA ALA A 205 -19.28 -16.96 -4.80
C ALA A 205 -18.21 -17.48 -5.78
N ALA A 206 -17.80 -16.67 -6.75
CA ALA A 206 -16.76 -17.05 -7.70
C ALA A 206 -15.37 -17.28 -7.04
N PHE A 207 -15.15 -16.73 -5.83
CA PHE A 207 -13.87 -16.79 -5.12
C PHE A 207 -13.89 -17.66 -3.84
N THR A 208 -14.95 -18.40 -3.54
CA THR A 208 -15.12 -19.21 -2.31
C THR A 208 -14.97 -20.73 -2.50
N LYS A 209 -14.11 -21.17 -3.43
CA LYS A 209 -13.80 -22.61 -3.61
C LYS A 209 -12.94 -23.20 -2.49
#